data_AF-A0A8T3LHF5-F1
#
_entry.id   AF-A0A8T3LHF5-F1
#
_cell.length_a   1.000
_cell.length_b   1.000
_cell.length_c   1.000
_cell.angle_alpha   90.00
_cell.angle_beta   90.00
_cell.angle_gamma   90.00
#
_symmetry.space_group_name_H-M   'P 1'
#
loop_
_entity.id
_entity.type
_entity.pdbx_description
1 polymer ?
#
loop_
_entity_poly.entity_id
_entity_poly.type
_entity_poly.pdbx_seq_one_letter_code
_entity_poly.pdbx_strand_id
1 'polypeptide(L)'
;GMVMRLSTMNSQTMPEHLFAQVVTDVQAVEQLLQEQGYEPGVIISFRYILCTFIDEAALGNGWSNKNEWIKQSLLVHFHNEAWGGEKVFILLERLIREPKRYQ
;
A
#
# COMPACT_ATOMS: atom_id res chain seq x y z
N GLY A 1 8.29 9.97 16.28
CA GLY A 1 8.69 9.44 14.97
C GLY A 1 7.89 8.20 14.66
N MET A 2 7.41 8.03 13.43
CA MET A 2 6.52 6.95 13.00
C MET A 2 7.02 5.54 13.34
N VAL A 3 8.34 5.37 13.45
CA VAL A 3 9.02 4.13 13.89
C VAL A 3 8.66 3.70 15.32
N MET A 4 8.37 4.61 16.24
CA MET A 4 8.12 4.28 17.66
C MET A 4 6.74 3.67 17.90
N ARG A 5 5.75 3.93 17.02
CA ARG A 5 4.38 3.41 17.19
C ARG A 5 4.22 1.95 16.77
N LEU A 6 5.16 1.43 15.96
CA LEU A 6 5.20 0.04 15.54
C LEU A 6 5.60 -0.93 16.65
N SER A 7 6.23 -0.44 17.73
CA SER A 7 6.72 -1.32 18.82
C SER A 7 5.64 -1.95 19.70
N THR A 8 4.37 -1.53 19.57
CA THR A 8 3.30 -1.88 20.52
C THR A 8 2.31 -2.94 20.04
N MET A 9 2.43 -3.48 18.82
CA MET A 9 1.41 -4.39 18.24
C MET A 9 1.96 -5.77 17.88
N ASN A 10 2.88 -6.30 18.69
CA ASN A 10 3.42 -7.64 18.48
C ASN A 10 2.50 -8.67 19.14
N SER A 11 2.13 -9.72 18.40
CA SER A 11 1.44 -10.97 18.81
C SER A 11 -0.01 -11.16 18.33
N GLN A 12 -0.27 -11.03 17.03
CA GLN A 12 -1.44 -11.68 16.43
C GLN A 12 -1.00 -12.61 15.28
N THR A 13 -1.28 -13.89 15.43
CA THR A 13 -1.17 -14.88 14.36
C THR A 13 -2.08 -14.46 13.21
N MET A 14 -1.51 -14.44 12.01
CA MET A 14 -2.17 -13.88 10.83
C MET A 14 -3.25 -14.81 10.28
N PRO A 15 -4.39 -14.28 9.80
CA PRO A 15 -5.37 -15.06 9.04
C PRO A 15 -4.76 -15.57 7.72
N GLU A 16 -4.97 -16.85 7.38
CA GLU A 16 -4.41 -17.51 6.18
C GLU A 16 -4.75 -16.79 4.86
N HIS A 17 -5.83 -16.01 4.85
CA HIS A 17 -6.35 -15.33 3.65
C HIS A 17 -6.12 -13.82 3.64
N LEU A 18 -5.34 -13.25 4.57
CA LEU A 18 -5.22 -11.79 4.65
C LEU A 18 -4.63 -11.17 3.38
N PHE A 19 -3.61 -11.79 2.78
CA PHE A 19 -3.02 -11.25 1.54
C PHE A 19 -4.06 -11.15 0.42
N ALA A 20 -4.83 -12.22 0.20
CA ALA A 20 -5.89 -12.24 -0.80
C ALA A 20 -6.96 -11.18 -0.50
N GLN A 21 -7.37 -11.05 0.77
CA GLN A 21 -8.33 -10.03 1.18
C GLN A 21 -7.82 -8.62 0.87
N VAL A 22 -6.56 -8.31 1.21
CA VAL A 22 -5.98 -6.99 0.95
C VAL A 22 -5.85 -6.71 -0.55
N VAL A 23 -5.50 -7.71 -1.37
CA VAL A 23 -5.51 -7.56 -2.83
C VAL A 23 -6.91 -7.19 -3.33
N THR A 24 -7.95 -7.88 -2.85
CA THR A 24 -9.34 -7.56 -3.18
C THR A 24 -9.74 -6.16 -2.73
N ASP A 25 -9.36 -5.77 -1.50
CA ASP A 25 -9.68 -4.44 -0.96
C ASP A 25 -9.00 -3.32 -1.77
N VAL A 26 -7.74 -3.51 -2.15
CA VAL A 26 -7.00 -2.55 -3.00
C VAL A 26 -7.67 -2.39 -4.37
N GLN A 27 -8.11 -3.49 -4.98
CA GLN A 27 -8.86 -3.45 -6.25
C GLN A 27 -10.21 -2.75 -6.10
N ALA A 28 -10.93 -2.97 -5.00
CA ALA A 28 -12.19 -2.32 -4.73
C ALA A 28 -12.03 -0.79 -4.55
N VAL A 29 -10.97 -0.36 -3.86
CA VAL A 29 -10.65 1.07 -3.73
C VAL A 29 -10.29 1.70 -5.08
N GLU A 30 -9.50 1.01 -5.90
CA GLU A 30 -9.20 1.46 -7.26
C GLU A 30 -10.47 1.65 -8.09
N GLN A 31 -11.38 0.68 -8.07
CA GLN A 31 -12.65 0.76 -8.79
C GLN A 31 -13.50 1.93 -8.28
N LEU A 32 -13.58 2.13 -6.96
CA LEU A 32 -14.30 3.26 -6.37
C LEU A 32 -13.76 4.60 -6.87
N LEU A 33 -12.44 4.77 -6.92
CA LEU A 33 -11.82 6.00 -7.41
C LEU A 33 -12.07 6.19 -8.91
N GLN A 34 -12.11 5.12 -9.70
CA GLN A 34 -12.47 5.20 -11.12
C GLN A 34 -13.93 5.65 -11.29
N GLU A 35 -14.86 5.09 -10.51
CA GLU A 35 -16.28 5.45 -10.53
C GLU A 35 -16.52 6.91 -10.10
N GLN A 36 -15.69 7.43 -9.19
CA GLN A 36 -15.71 8.84 -8.78
C GLN A 36 -15.06 9.79 -9.79
N GLY A 37 -14.49 9.27 -10.89
CA GLY A 37 -13.93 10.07 -11.98
C GLY A 37 -12.52 10.61 -11.72
N TYR A 38 -11.77 10.03 -10.79
CA TYR A 38 -10.37 10.40 -10.59
C TYR A 38 -9.52 10.04 -11.81
N GLU A 39 -8.49 10.85 -12.07
CA GLU A 39 -7.61 10.64 -13.20
C GLU A 39 -6.80 9.33 -13.05
N PRO A 40 -6.64 8.51 -14.11
CA PRO A 40 -5.91 7.24 -14.04
C PRO A 40 -4.50 7.36 -13.44
N GLY A 41 -3.75 8.41 -13.79
CA GLY A 41 -2.40 8.64 -13.24
C GLY A 41 -2.39 8.86 -11.72
N VAL A 42 -3.46 9.44 -11.19
CA VAL A 42 -3.65 9.71 -9.75
C VAL A 42 -4.00 8.42 -9.03
N ILE A 43 -4.90 7.63 -9.60
CA ILE A 43 -5.30 6.32 -9.07
C ILE A 43 -4.09 5.39 -9.00
N ILE A 44 -3.27 5.35 -10.05
CA ILE A 44 -2.02 4.57 -10.09
C ILE A 44 -1.04 5.05 -9.01
N SER A 45 -0.88 6.37 -8.85
CA SER A 45 0.01 6.96 -7.84
C SER A 45 -0.46 6.65 -6.42
N PHE A 46 -1.77 6.75 -6.18
CA PHE A 46 -2.40 6.40 -4.91
C PHE A 46 -2.23 4.92 -4.58
N ARG A 47 -2.53 4.03 -5.53
CA ARG A 47 -2.36 2.57 -5.36
C ARG A 47 -0.91 2.21 -5.03
N TYR A 48 0.06 2.86 -5.69
CA TYR A 48 1.48 2.67 -5.41
C TYR A 48 1.84 3.02 -3.97
N ILE A 49 1.41 4.19 -3.51
CA ILE A 49 1.65 4.67 -2.14
C ILE A 49 1.00 3.73 -1.12
N LEU A 50 -0.26 3.32 -1.38
CA LEU A 50 -0.99 2.39 -0.53
C LEU A 50 -0.28 1.03 -0.42
N CYS A 51 0.12 0.44 -1.55
CA CYS A 51 0.86 -0.83 -1.57
C CYS A 51 2.17 -0.74 -0.79
N THR A 52 2.94 0.34 -1.01
CA THR A 52 4.21 0.56 -0.30
C THR A 52 3.99 0.68 1.20
N PHE A 53 2.96 1.43 1.64
CA PHE A 53 2.65 1.59 3.06
C PHE A 53 2.27 0.27 3.73
N ILE A 54 1.42 -0.54 3.08
CA ILE A 54 0.97 -1.82 3.63
C ILE A 54 2.14 -2.82 3.67
N ASP A 55 2.97 -2.87 2.61
CA ASP A 55 4.16 -3.74 2.57
C ASP A 55 5.14 -3.43 3.73
N GLU A 56 5.41 -2.15 4.00
CA GLU A 56 6.25 -1.72 5.12
C GLU A 56 5.61 -2.04 6.49
N ALA A 57 4.29 -1.86 6.63
CA ALA A 57 3.58 -2.24 7.84
C ALA A 57 3.62 -3.75 8.07
N ALA A 58 3.49 -4.54 7.00
CA ALA A 58 3.57 -5.99 7.07
C ALA A 58 4.96 -6.47 7.49
N LEU A 59 6.00 -5.86 6.93
CA LEU A 59 7.38 -6.12 7.33
C LEU A 59 7.62 -5.74 8.80
N GLY A 60 7.17 -4.55 9.22
CA GLY A 60 7.35 -4.03 10.58
C GLY A 60 6.63 -4.85 11.66
N ASN A 61 5.50 -5.48 11.33
CA ASN A 61 4.75 -6.35 12.24
C ASN A 61 5.16 -7.84 12.17
N GLY A 62 6.23 -8.17 11.44
CA GLY A 62 6.72 -9.54 11.31
C GLY A 62 5.78 -10.48 10.54
N TRP A 63 4.81 -9.94 9.80
CA TRP A 63 3.93 -10.71 8.92
C TRP A 63 4.71 -11.34 7.75
N SER A 64 5.93 -10.85 7.52
CA SER A 64 6.92 -11.35 6.57
C SER A 64 7.70 -12.57 7.05
N ASN A 65 7.35 -13.25 8.16
CA ASN A 65 8.15 -14.40 8.61
C ASN A 65 7.49 -15.77 8.35
N LYS A 66 6.22 -15.83 7.89
CA LYS A 66 5.54 -17.10 7.57
C LYS A 66 4.55 -17.09 6.39
N ASN A 67 4.39 -15.98 5.65
CA ASN A 67 3.22 -15.78 4.78
C ASN A 67 3.53 -15.53 3.30
N GLU A 68 2.49 -15.59 2.46
CA GLU A 68 2.49 -15.21 1.03
C GLU A 68 3.11 -13.83 0.76
N TRP A 69 3.04 -12.91 1.73
CA TRP A 69 3.67 -11.59 1.66
C TRP A 69 5.20 -11.62 1.46
N ILE A 70 5.86 -12.71 1.87
CA ILE A 70 7.29 -12.96 1.61
C ILE A 70 7.52 -13.31 0.14
N LYS A 71 6.61 -14.12 -0.42
CA LYS A 71 6.73 -14.62 -1.79
C LYS A 71 6.45 -13.52 -2.79
N GLN A 72 5.49 -12.65 -2.47
CA GLN A 72 5.08 -11.56 -3.34
C GLN A 72 4.48 -10.42 -2.52
N SER A 73 5.14 -9.27 -2.50
CA SER A 73 4.59 -8.06 -1.87
C SER A 73 3.45 -7.46 -2.71
N LEU A 74 2.65 -6.55 -2.15
CA LEU A 74 1.63 -5.84 -2.92
C LEU A 74 2.25 -4.97 -4.01
N LEU A 75 3.39 -4.33 -3.72
CA LEU A 75 4.10 -3.52 -4.70
C LEU A 75 4.57 -4.34 -5.90
N VAL A 76 5.07 -5.56 -5.65
CA VAL A 76 5.41 -6.51 -6.72
C VAL A 76 4.14 -6.94 -7.46
N HIS A 77 3.06 -7.26 -6.73
CA HIS A 77 1.80 -7.70 -7.33
C HIS A 77 1.16 -6.66 -8.27
N PHE A 78 1.07 -5.39 -7.86
CA PHE A 78 0.34 -4.35 -8.58
C PHE A 78 1.22 -3.45 -9.46
N HIS A 79 2.51 -3.37 -9.18
CA HIS A 79 3.43 -2.43 -9.82
C HIS A 79 4.71 -3.08 -10.34
N ASN A 80 4.89 -4.39 -10.13
CA ASN A 80 6.10 -5.13 -10.52
C ASN A 80 7.40 -4.47 -10.01
N GLU A 81 7.32 -3.86 -8.82
CA GLU A 81 8.43 -3.17 -8.17
C GLU A 81 8.65 -3.77 -6.77
N ALA A 82 9.91 -4.03 -6.42
CA ALA A 82 10.25 -4.62 -5.12
C ALA A 82 10.29 -3.58 -3.99
N TRP A 83 10.81 -2.38 -4.26
CA TRP A 83 11.10 -1.37 -3.24
C TRP A 83 10.54 -0.01 -3.68
N GLY A 84 9.63 0.57 -2.88
CA GLY A 84 8.91 1.80 -3.25
C GLY A 84 9.27 3.05 -2.45
N GLY A 85 10.12 2.94 -1.42
CA GLY A 85 10.37 4.00 -0.44
C GLY A 85 10.77 5.35 -1.05
N GLU A 86 11.61 5.37 -2.09
CA GLU A 86 12.05 6.62 -2.74
C GLU A 86 10.98 7.21 -3.68
N LYS A 87 10.32 6.35 -4.45
CA LYS A 87 9.30 6.77 -5.43
C LYS A 87 8.03 7.29 -4.74
N VAL A 88 7.70 6.82 -3.54
CA VAL A 88 6.60 7.35 -2.72
C VAL A 88 6.75 8.86 -2.49
N PHE A 89 7.94 9.36 -2.16
CA PHE A 89 8.13 10.81 -1.92
C PHE A 89 7.92 11.63 -3.19
N ILE A 90 8.38 11.13 -4.33
CA ILE A 90 8.18 11.78 -5.64
C ILE A 90 6.68 11.84 -6.00
N LEU A 91 5.95 10.74 -5.76
CA LEU A 91 4.51 10.67 -6.03
C LEU A 91 3.70 11.56 -5.06
N LEU A 92 4.06 11.55 -3.77
CA LEU A 92 3.44 12.42 -2.77
C LEU A 92 3.64 13.90 -3.10
N GLU A 93 4.85 14.30 -3.50
CA GLU A 93 5.09 15.68 -3.92
C GLU A 93 4.20 16.09 -5.10
N ARG A 94 3.95 15.20 -6.05
CA ARG A 94 3.05 15.48 -7.19
C ARG A 94 1.61 15.64 -6.73
N LEU A 95 1.12 14.75 -5.86
CA LEU A 95 -0.24 14.81 -5.33
C LEU A 95 -0.48 16.06 -4.47
N ILE A 96 0.49 16.42 -3.62
CA ILE A 96 0.41 17.59 -2.73
C ILE A 96 0.45 18.91 -3.51
N ARG A 97 1.05 18.94 -4.70
CA ARG A 97 1.08 20.14 -5.56
C ARG A 97 -0.27 20.46 -6.22
N GLU A 98 -1.21 19.51 -6.28
CA GLU A 98 -2.55 19.71 -6.86
C GLU A 98 -3.71 19.46 -5.88
N PRO A 99 -3.71 20.04 -4.67
CA PRO A 99 -4.67 19.66 -3.62
C PRO A 99 -6.11 20.05 -3.97
N LYS A 100 -6.31 21.06 -4.84
CA LYS A 100 -7.63 21.50 -5.31
C LYS A 100 -8.27 20.56 -6.33
N ARG A 101 -7.48 19.67 -6.94
CA ARG A 101 -7.97 18.69 -7.93
C ARG A 101 -8.57 17.45 -7.26
N TYR A 102 -8.37 17.28 -5.96
CA TYR A 102 -8.70 16.09 -5.18
C TYR A 102 -9.57 16.42 -3.95
N GLN A 103 -10.38 17.48 -4.01
CA GLN A 103 -11.38 17.82 -2.99
C GLN A 103 -12.74 17.19 -3.29
#